data_AF-A0A1G7MQE4-F1
#
_entry.id   AF-A0A1G7MQE4-F1
#
_cell.length_a   1.000
_cell.length_b   1.000
_cell.length_c   1.000
_cell.angle_alpha   90.00
_cell.angle_beta   90.00
_cell.angle_gamma   90.00
#
_symmetry.space_group_name_H-M   'P 1'
#
loop_
_entity.id
_entity.type
_entity.pdbx_description
1 polymer ?
#
loop_
_entity_poly.entity_id
_entity_poly.type
_entity_poly.pdbx_seq_one_letter_code
_entity_poly.pdbx_strand_id
1 'polypeptide(L)' 'MDEMTQMFGGGKSLKTIYAGTGWNTNKVDVSKEMFGGCTSLVGGKGTKFDSEIIDATRAKIDGGKANPGYFTAKK' A
#
# COMPACT_ATOMS: atom_id res chain seq x y z
N MET A 1 -11.17 11.99 -12.17
CA MET A 1 -9.86 12.12 -11.53
C MET A 1 -9.99 11.41 -10.21
N ASP A 2 -9.29 10.30 -10.04
CA ASP A 2 -9.43 9.50 -8.82
C ASP A 2 -8.27 9.83 -7.86
N GLU A 3 -8.62 10.22 -6.64
CA GLU A 3 -7.67 10.63 -5.61
C GLU A 3 -7.67 9.65 -4.44
N MET A 4 -6.48 9.17 -4.07
CA MET A 4 -6.22 8.31 -2.91
C MET A 4 -5.13 8.92 -2.00
N THR A 5 -5.13 10.24 -1.88
CA THR A 5 -4.22 10.98 -0.97
C THR A 5 -4.42 10.53 0.46
N GLN A 6 -3.33 10.23 1.18
CA GLN A 6 -3.31 9.88 2.61
C GLN A 6 -4.28 8.76 3.05
N MET A 7 -4.72 7.88 2.15
CA MET A 7 -5.74 6.86 2.45
C MET A 7 -5.39 5.97 3.67
N PHE A 8 -4.11 5.65 3.85
CA PHE A 8 -3.58 4.96 5.03
C PHE A 8 -2.57 5.82 5.81
N GLY A 9 -2.46 7.11 5.47
CA GLY A 9 -1.50 8.05 6.05
C GLY A 9 -1.62 8.16 7.57
N GLY A 10 -0.49 8.28 8.26
CA GLY A 10 -0.40 8.38 9.72
C GLY A 10 -0.58 7.06 10.48
N GLY A 11 -0.81 5.94 9.79
CA GLY A 11 -1.01 4.60 10.36
C GLY A 11 0.23 3.98 10.99
N LYS A 12 0.85 4.60 11.99
CA LYS A 12 2.08 4.10 12.64
C LYS A 12 1.93 2.69 13.23
N SER A 13 0.72 2.32 13.64
CA SER A 13 0.38 0.98 14.17
C SER A 13 -0.24 0.06 13.13
N LEU A 14 -0.48 0.52 11.89
CA LEU A 14 -1.04 -0.29 10.81
C LEU A 14 0.01 -1.31 10.37
N LYS A 15 -0.27 -2.58 10.60
CA LYS A 15 0.66 -3.68 10.31
C LYS A 15 0.41 -4.35 8.97
N THR A 16 -0.85 -4.42 8.56
CA THR A 16 -1.27 -5.20 7.39
C THR A 16 -2.47 -4.54 6.75
N ILE A 17 -2.49 -4.49 5.42
CA ILE A 17 -3.64 -4.06 4.62
C ILE A 17 -4.10 -5.26 3.80
N TYR A 18 -5.40 -5.54 3.79
CA TYR A 18 -5.98 -6.64 3.01
C TYR A 18 -6.68 -6.09 1.76
N ALA A 19 -6.32 -6.61 0.59
CA ALA A 19 -7.08 -6.36 -0.64
C ALA A 19 -8.15 -7.43 -0.81
N GLY A 20 -9.39 -6.98 -1.03
CA GLY A 20 -10.48 -7.83 -1.50
C GLY A 20 -10.52 -7.97 -3.02
N THR A 21 -11.44 -8.80 -3.51
CA THR A 21 -11.75 -8.90 -4.94
C THR A 21 -12.17 -7.54 -5.49
N GLY A 22 -11.56 -7.12 -6.60
CA GLY A 22 -11.87 -5.84 -7.26
C GLY A 22 -10.99 -4.65 -6.86
N TRP A 23 -10.05 -4.82 -5.93
CA TRP A 23 -9.05 -3.79 -5.65
C TRP A 23 -8.20 -3.49 -6.89
N ASN A 24 -8.13 -2.22 -7.29
CA ASN A 24 -7.39 -1.76 -8.46
C ASN A 24 -7.02 -0.27 -8.31
N THR A 25 -5.79 0.10 -8.64
CA THR A 25 -5.30 1.49 -8.62
C THR A 25 -4.98 2.05 -10.01
N ASN A 26 -5.31 1.34 -11.10
CA ASN A 26 -4.98 1.74 -12.48
C ASN A 26 -5.60 3.08 -12.93
N LYS A 27 -6.64 3.57 -12.24
CA LYS A 27 -7.31 4.84 -12.56
C LYS A 27 -6.94 5.97 -11.58
N VAL A 28 -6.07 5.71 -10.61
CA VAL A 28 -5.67 6.71 -9.61
C VAL A 28 -4.75 7.73 -10.26
N ASP A 29 -5.17 8.99 -10.25
CA ASP A 29 -4.40 10.11 -10.79
C ASP A 29 -3.53 10.77 -9.72
N VAL A 30 -3.99 10.77 -8.46
CA VAL A 30 -3.28 11.36 -7.32
C VAL A 30 -3.29 10.42 -6.13
N SER A 31 -2.11 10.12 -5.60
CA SER A 31 -1.92 9.21 -4.46
C SER A 31 -0.88 9.73 -3.46
N LYS A 32 -0.85 11.05 -3.24
CA LYS A 32 0.17 11.67 -2.39
C LYS A 32 0.08 11.13 -0.97
N GLU A 33 1.21 10.71 -0.40
CA GLU A 33 1.29 10.19 0.97
C GLU A 33 0.28 9.08 1.31
N MET A 34 -0.17 8.30 0.32
CA MET A 34 -1.13 7.21 0.51
C MET A 34 -0.77 6.28 1.69
N PHE A 35 0.52 6.01 1.89
CA PHE A 35 1.07 5.24 3.02
C PHE A 35 1.97 6.06 3.96
N GLY A 36 1.94 7.38 3.88
CA GLY A 36 2.84 8.26 4.63
C GLY A 36 2.83 7.93 6.13
N GLY A 37 3.98 7.64 6.72
CA GLY A 37 4.09 7.33 8.16
C GLY A 37 3.60 5.94 8.60
N CYS A 38 3.34 5.01 7.68
CA CYS A 38 2.99 3.61 7.99
C CYS A 38 4.19 2.76 8.42
N THR A 39 4.95 3.19 9.42
CA THR A 39 6.25 2.58 9.77
C THR A 39 6.20 1.12 10.24
N SER A 40 5.04 0.64 10.71
CA SER A 40 4.85 -0.77 11.09
C SER A 40 4.29 -1.66 9.97
N LEU A 41 4.02 -1.10 8.78
CA LEU A 41 3.35 -1.81 7.70
C LEU A 41 4.29 -2.82 7.03
N VAL A 42 3.79 -4.04 6.86
CA VAL A 42 4.46 -5.12 6.14
C VAL A 42 3.47 -5.77 5.18
N GLY A 43 3.86 -5.84 3.91
CA GLY A 43 3.13 -6.53 2.85
C GLY A 43 3.06 -8.03 3.09
N GLY A 44 2.12 -8.70 2.41
CA GLY A 44 1.81 -10.11 2.64
C GLY A 44 2.96 -11.10 2.41
N LYS A 45 4.01 -10.69 1.70
CA LYS A 45 5.24 -11.47 1.46
C LYS A 45 6.49 -10.82 2.09
N GLY A 46 6.30 -9.93 3.06
CA GLY A 46 7.38 -9.37 3.86
C GLY A 46 7.97 -8.06 3.33
N THR A 47 7.38 -7.44 2.31
CA THR A 47 7.78 -6.09 1.88
C THR A 47 7.53 -5.10 3.02
N LYS A 48 8.59 -4.59 3.64
CA LYS A 48 8.49 -3.57 4.69
C LYS A 48 8.17 -2.21 4.09
N PHE A 49 7.50 -1.37 4.88
CA PHE A 49 7.31 0.04 4.56
C PHE A 49 8.64 0.72 4.19
N ASP A 50 8.56 1.54 3.16
CA ASP A 50 9.62 2.38 2.64
C ASP A 50 9.12 3.83 2.61
N SER A 51 9.79 4.72 3.35
CA SER A 51 9.41 6.13 3.44
C SER A 51 9.62 6.90 2.15
N GLU A 52 10.40 6.38 1.21
CA GLU A 52 10.60 6.98 -0.11
C GLU A 52 9.49 6.57 -1.09
N ILE A 53 8.73 5.50 -0.79
CA ILE A 53 7.70 4.94 -1.66
C ILE A 53 6.38 4.82 -0.90
N ILE A 54 5.69 5.96 -0.83
CA ILE A 54 4.47 6.15 -0.04
C ILE A 54 3.23 6.42 -0.89
N ASP A 55 3.32 6.24 -2.20
CA ASP A 55 2.24 6.46 -3.17
C ASP A 55 1.60 5.13 -3.63
N ALA A 56 0.71 5.19 -4.63
CA ALA A 56 -0.02 4.04 -5.13
C ALA A 56 0.86 2.96 -5.81
N THR A 57 2.15 3.19 -6.05
CA THR A 57 3.04 2.19 -6.67
C THR A 57 3.17 0.90 -5.84
N ARG A 58 2.99 1.00 -4.52
CA ARG A 58 2.96 -0.14 -3.57
C ARG A 58 1.54 -0.55 -3.18
N ALA A 59 0.51 0.09 -3.72
CA ALA A 59 -0.90 -0.21 -3.46
C ALA A 59 -1.42 -1.44 -4.21
N LYS A 60 -0.68 -2.55 -4.10
CA LYS A 60 -0.93 -3.82 -4.80
C LYS A 60 -0.57 -5.00 -3.89
N ILE A 61 -1.06 -6.18 -4.25
CA ILE A 61 -0.69 -7.43 -3.59
C ILE A 61 0.83 -7.60 -3.61
N ASP A 62 1.39 -7.90 -2.44
CA ASP A 62 2.82 -8.10 -2.29
C ASP A 62 3.30 -9.35 -3.05
N GLY A 63 4.09 -9.14 -4.10
CA GLY A 63 4.80 -10.17 -4.84
C GLY A 63 6.17 -10.51 -4.24
N GLY A 64 6.56 -9.90 -3.12
CA GLY A 64 7.89 -10.02 -2.54
C GLY A 64 8.93 -9.22 -3.32
N LYS A 65 10.22 -9.57 -3.17
CA LYS A 65 11.35 -8.82 -3.76
C LYS A 65 11.21 -8.49 -5.26
N ALA A 66 10.62 -9.39 -6.04
CA ALA A 66 10.47 -9.22 -7.48
C ALA A 66 9.34 -8.23 -7.87
N ASN A 67 8.31 -8.09 -7.04
CA ASN A 67 7.19 -7.18 -7.29
C ASN A 67 6.59 -6.72 -5.95
N PRO A 68 7.30 -5.84 -5.24
CA PRO A 68 6.97 -5.55 -3.86
C PRO A 68 5.69 -4.71 -3.76
N GLY A 69 4.85 -5.01 -2.76
CA GLY A 69 3.58 -4.32 -2.50
C GLY A 69 3.25 -4.34 -1.02
N TYR A 70 2.35 -3.46 -0.58
CA TYR A 70 1.96 -3.35 0.83
C TYR A 70 0.68 -4.12 1.18
N PHE A 71 -0.02 -4.69 0.20
CA PHE A 71 -1.27 -5.39 0.43
C PHE A 71 -1.05 -6.90 0.57
N THR A 72 -1.90 -7.51 1.38
CA THR A 72 -2.03 -8.95 1.57
C THR A 72 -3.31 -9.41 0.89
N ALA A 73 -3.24 -10.53 0.17
CA ALA A 73 -4.44 -11.13 -0.41
C ALA A 73 -5.36 -11.61 0.72
N LYS A 74 -6.63 -11.18 0.69
CA LYS A 74 -7.63 -11.73 1.60
C LYS A 74 -7.89 -13.20 1.22
N LYS A 75 -7.88 -14.08 2.23
CA LYS A 75 -8.27 -15.49 2.05
C LYS A 75 -9.78 -15.61 1.93
#